data_AF-Q85TI0-F1
#
_entry.id   AF-Q85TI0-F1
#
_cell.length_a   1.000
_cell.length_b   1.000
_cell.length_c   1.000
_cell.angle_alpha   90.00
_cell.angle_beta   90.00
_cell.angle_gamma   90.00
#
_symmetry.space_group_name_H-M   'P 1'
#
loop_
_entity.id
_entity.type
_entity.pdbx_description
1 polymer ?
#
loop_
_entity_poly.entity_id
_entity_poly.type
_entity_poly.pdbx_seq_one_letter_code
_entity_poly.pdbx_strand_id
1 'polypeptide(L)'
;MMSIIIFPLNYWLIPSRFNLLFNKFIFILFNEFSMSIKKKNINNLMIFLSLMFFIMFMNFFSLFPYIFSSTSHLLFNLSLSLSLWLSFFIYLIYNFPINFLKHLVPLNSPKPLMNFMVIIELISLIIRPWTLSIRLSSNLISGHLILILLSNFMMNWISIIPISMMIQNMLLILEISMSMIQAYVFSILLSLYFNESN
;
A
#
# COMPACT_ATOMS: atom_id res chain seq x y z
N MET A 1 0.73 11.04 15.48
CA MET A 1 1.80 11.72 16.23
C MET A 1 2.97 10.78 16.55
N MET A 2 2.70 9.56 17.03
CA MET A 2 3.76 8.57 17.32
C MET A 2 4.61 8.17 16.10
N SER A 3 4.01 8.13 14.90
CA SER A 3 4.72 7.80 13.66
C SER A 3 5.77 8.82 13.22
N ILE A 4 5.63 10.08 13.65
CA ILE A 4 6.58 11.16 13.30
C ILE A 4 7.87 11.03 14.12
N ILE A 5 7.81 10.40 15.30
CA ILE A 5 8.95 10.24 16.21
C ILE A 5 9.94 9.18 15.71
N ILE A 6 9.49 8.21 14.90
CA ILE A 6 10.36 7.16 14.37
C ILE A 6 11.27 7.68 13.25
N PHE A 7 10.90 8.78 12.58
CA PHE A 7 11.74 9.31 11.51
C PHE A 7 13.04 9.88 12.07
N PRO A 8 14.20 9.36 11.63
CA PRO A 8 15.48 9.83 12.12
C PRO A 8 15.71 11.30 11.74
N LEU A 9 15.99 12.13 12.75
CA LEU A 9 16.31 13.54 12.53
C LEU A 9 17.80 13.67 12.16
N ASN A 10 18.09 14.36 11.05
CA ASN A 10 19.45 14.58 10.55
C ASN A 10 20.05 15.88 11.11
N TYR A 11 20.17 16.00 12.43
CA TYR A 11 20.80 17.18 13.04
C TYR A 11 22.32 17.13 13.07
N TRP A 12 22.92 15.94 13.00
CA TRP A 12 24.36 15.74 13.18
C TRP A 12 25.03 15.47 11.82
N LEU A 13 26.21 16.07 11.61
CA LEU A 13 27.04 15.85 10.41
C LEU A 13 27.43 14.37 10.24
N ILE A 14 27.65 13.66 11.35
CA ILE A 14 27.86 12.22 11.36
C ILE A 14 26.52 11.57 11.68
N PRO A 15 25.91 10.80 10.74
CA PRO A 15 24.63 10.17 10.99
C PRO A 15 24.75 9.08 12.07
N SER A 16 23.73 8.99 12.93
CA SER A 16 23.61 7.90 13.91
C SER A 16 23.52 6.53 13.21
N ARG A 17 23.79 5.44 13.93
CA ARG A 17 23.63 4.07 13.40
C ARG A 17 22.21 3.83 12.86
N PHE A 18 21.19 4.37 13.52
CA PHE A 18 19.80 4.31 13.06
C PHE A 18 19.58 5.10 11.77
N ASN A 19 20.10 6.33 11.67
CA ASN A 19 19.98 7.14 10.45
C ASN A 19 20.71 6.45 9.27
N LEU A 20 21.86 5.81 9.52
CA LEU A 20 22.58 5.05 8.49
C LEU A 20 21.79 3.85 7.98
N LEU A 21 21.18 3.07 8.88
CA LEU A 21 20.32 1.94 8.49
C LEU A 21 19.11 2.43 7.69
N PHE A 22 18.47 3.51 8.15
CA PHE A 22 17.32 4.09 7.49
C PHE A 22 17.66 4.63 6.09
N ASN A 23 18.79 5.35 5.95
CA ASN A 23 19.25 5.86 4.65
C ASN A 23 19.61 4.72 3.68
N LYS A 24 20.24 3.64 4.16
CA LYS A 24 20.50 2.45 3.34
C LYS A 24 19.19 1.80 2.88
N PHE A 25 18.21 1.68 3.78
CA PHE A 25 16.89 1.13 3.44
C PHE A 25 16.18 1.98 2.38
N ILE A 26 16.15 3.31 2.54
CA ILE A 26 15.60 4.23 1.53
C ILE A 26 16.33 4.08 0.19
N PHE A 27 17.66 3.96 0.20
CA PHE A 27 18.42 3.85 -1.05
C PHE A 27 18.14 2.56 -1.81
N ILE A 28 18.00 1.43 -1.11
CA ILE A 28 17.63 0.14 -1.72
C ILE A 28 16.25 0.27 -2.38
N LEU A 29 15.28 0.83 -1.66
CA LEU A 29 13.93 1.04 -2.20
C LEU A 29 13.94 1.99 -3.39
N PHE A 30 14.69 3.10 -3.31
CA PHE A 30 14.82 4.05 -4.40
C PHE A 30 15.34 3.36 -5.67
N ASN A 31 16.34 2.48 -5.54
CA ASN A 31 16.86 1.72 -6.67
C ASN A 31 15.80 0.79 -7.27
N GLU A 32 15.05 0.04 -6.45
CA GLU A 32 13.96 -0.82 -6.92
C GLU A 32 12.88 -0.03 -7.68
N PHE A 33 12.39 1.08 -7.12
CA PHE A 33 11.41 1.92 -7.82
C PHE A 33 11.98 2.62 -9.06
N SER A 34 13.26 2.99 -9.04
CA SER A 34 13.90 3.60 -10.22
C SER A 34 13.98 2.62 -11.40
N MET A 35 14.03 1.31 -11.14
CA MET A 35 13.98 0.29 -12.19
C MET A 35 12.57 0.13 -12.76
N SER A 36 11.52 0.32 -11.96
CA SER A 36 10.14 0.22 -12.44
C SER A 36 9.71 1.43 -13.26
N ILE A 37 10.23 2.63 -12.98
CA ILE A 37 9.83 3.89 -13.62
C ILE A 37 10.75 4.25 -14.80
N LYS A 38 10.15 4.67 -15.94
CA LYS A 38 10.90 5.23 -17.08
C LYS A 38 11.71 6.45 -16.62
N LYS A 39 12.99 6.56 -17.01
CA LYS A 39 13.96 7.62 -16.59
C LYS A 39 13.45 9.06 -16.60
N LYS A 40 12.41 9.38 -17.38
CA LYS A 40 11.83 10.73 -17.51
C LYS A 40 11.08 11.20 -16.25
N ASN A 41 10.61 10.29 -15.39
CA ASN A 41 9.71 10.62 -14.28
C ASN A 41 10.31 10.37 -12.88
N ILE A 42 11.64 10.40 -12.76
CA ILE A 42 12.35 10.14 -11.50
C ILE A 42 11.89 11.08 -10.38
N ASN A 43 11.52 12.33 -10.67
CA ASN A 43 11.04 13.26 -9.64
C ASN A 43 9.80 12.76 -8.88
N ASN A 44 8.90 12.02 -9.55
CA ASN A 44 7.69 11.51 -8.91
C ASN A 44 7.96 10.29 -8.00
N LEU A 45 9.15 9.68 -8.07
CA LEU A 45 9.56 8.56 -7.20
C LEU A 45 9.45 8.92 -5.71
N MET A 46 9.74 10.18 -5.35
CA MET A 46 9.70 10.64 -3.96
C MET A 46 8.30 10.53 -3.37
N ILE A 47 7.26 10.77 -4.16
CA ILE A 47 5.86 10.65 -3.72
C ILE A 47 5.56 9.19 -3.38
N PHE A 48 5.90 8.25 -4.28
CA PHE A 48 5.68 6.82 -4.06
C PHE A 48 6.44 6.27 -2.85
N LEU A 49 7.70 6.68 -2.67
CA LEU A 49 8.51 6.31 -1.51
C LEU A 49 7.89 6.83 -0.21
N SER A 50 7.51 8.11 -0.17
CA SER A 50 6.90 8.71 1.03
C SER A 50 5.58 8.03 1.43
N LEU A 51 4.75 7.68 0.44
CA LEU A 51 3.50 6.94 0.65
C LEU A 51 3.74 5.54 1.18
N MET A 52 4.74 4.84 0.64
CA MET A 52 5.12 3.51 1.12
C MET A 52 5.51 3.56 2.59
N PHE A 53 6.40 4.48 2.99
CA PHE A 53 6.79 4.65 4.38
C PHE A 53 5.61 5.02 5.28
N PHE A 54 4.75 5.92 4.83
CA PHE A 54 3.56 6.33 5.59
C PHE A 54 2.64 5.14 5.91
N ILE A 55 2.28 4.35 4.90
CA ILE A 55 1.39 3.20 5.07
C ILE A 55 2.08 2.12 5.91
N MET A 56 3.36 1.87 5.66
CA MET A 56 4.16 0.89 6.40
C MET A 56 4.15 1.21 7.90
N PHE A 57 4.48 2.44 8.30
CA PHE A 57 4.49 2.82 9.71
C PHE A 57 3.11 2.74 10.35
N MET A 58 2.07 3.25 9.69
CA MET A 58 0.71 3.21 10.25
C MET A 58 0.24 1.76 10.49
N ASN A 59 0.56 0.85 9.57
CA ASN A 59 0.22 -0.56 9.73
C ASN A 59 1.06 -1.23 10.81
N PHE A 60 2.34 -0.88 10.94
CA PHE A 60 3.21 -1.45 11.96
C PHE A 60 2.78 -1.03 13.37
N PHE A 61 2.42 0.24 13.57
CA PHE A 61 1.91 0.72 14.86
C PHE A 61 0.57 0.10 15.24
N SER A 62 -0.27 -0.18 14.25
CA SER A 62 -1.56 -0.84 14.45
C SER A 62 -1.42 -2.21 15.11
N LEU A 63 -0.30 -2.92 14.93
CA LEU A 63 -0.10 -4.27 15.46
C LEU A 63 0.20 -4.30 16.98
N PHE A 64 0.56 -3.17 17.58
CA PHE A 64 0.80 -3.12 19.02
C PHE A 64 -0.52 -3.22 19.80
N PRO A 65 -0.54 -3.97 20.91
CA PRO A 65 -1.74 -4.11 21.73
C PRO A 65 -2.17 -2.74 22.26
N TYR A 66 -3.49 -2.53 22.33
CA TYR A 66 -4.14 -1.30 22.82
C TYR A 66 -3.98 -0.06 21.95
N ILE A 67 -3.32 -0.14 20.78
CA ILE A 67 -3.27 0.97 19.83
C ILE A 67 -4.44 0.84 18.85
N PHE A 68 -5.30 1.86 18.81
CA PHE A 68 -6.37 1.91 17.82
C PHE A 68 -5.79 2.18 16.42
N SER A 69 -6.14 1.33 15.45
CA SER A 69 -5.58 1.37 14.10
C SER A 69 -6.40 2.28 13.20
N SER A 70 -5.87 3.45 12.85
CA SER A 70 -6.53 4.38 11.90
C SER A 70 -6.70 3.78 10.50
N THR A 71 -5.82 2.85 10.11
CA THR A 71 -5.86 2.15 8.82
C THR A 71 -6.87 1.00 8.74
N SER A 72 -7.52 0.63 9.85
CA SER A 72 -8.65 -0.31 9.80
C SER A 72 -9.90 0.33 9.18
N HIS A 73 -10.09 1.63 9.35
CA HIS A 73 -11.23 2.32 8.75
C HIS A 73 -11.07 2.40 7.23
N LEU A 74 -12.00 1.76 6.51
CA LEU A 74 -12.03 1.79 5.04
C LEU A 74 -12.05 3.23 4.50
N LEU A 75 -12.79 4.14 5.15
CA LEU A 75 -12.88 5.56 4.78
C LEU A 75 -11.50 6.23 4.68
N PHE A 76 -10.59 5.93 5.61
CA PHE A 76 -9.25 6.50 5.62
C PHE A 76 -8.43 5.99 4.42
N ASN A 77 -8.36 4.67 4.22
CA ASN A 77 -7.60 4.09 3.12
C ASN A 77 -8.19 4.44 1.74
N LEU A 78 -9.52 4.53 1.64
CA LEU A 78 -10.20 4.93 0.41
C LEU A 78 -9.95 6.40 0.09
N SER A 79 -9.95 7.29 1.08
CA SER A 79 -9.61 8.71 0.86
C SER A 79 -8.17 8.87 0.33
N LEU A 80 -7.23 8.08 0.86
CA LEU A 80 -5.83 8.08 0.41
C LEU A 80 -5.70 7.51 -1.01
N SER A 81 -6.28 6.35 -1.30
CA SER A 81 -6.14 5.72 -2.61
C SER A 81 -6.87 6.49 -3.71
N LEU A 82 -8.07 7.01 -3.42
CA LEU A 82 -8.89 7.73 -4.37
C LEU A 82 -8.26 9.08 -4.73
N SER A 83 -7.72 9.83 -3.75
CA SER A 83 -7.07 11.12 -4.02
C SER A 83 -5.85 10.98 -4.92
N LEU A 84 -4.99 9.98 -4.65
CA LEU A 84 -3.84 9.67 -5.49
C LEU A 84 -4.27 9.26 -6.90
N TRP A 85 -5.26 8.36 -7.02
CA TRP A 85 -5.74 7.91 -8.31
C TRP A 85 -6.39 9.03 -9.12
N LEU A 86 -7.25 9.85 -8.50
CA LEU A 86 -7.86 11.01 -9.15
C LEU A 86 -6.81 11.99 -9.67
N SER A 87 -5.73 12.23 -8.91
CA SER A 87 -4.66 13.13 -9.35
C SER A 87 -3.99 12.65 -10.65
N PHE A 88 -3.73 11.34 -10.78
CA PHE A 88 -3.18 10.76 -12.02
C PHE A 88 -4.19 10.78 -13.15
N PHE A 89 -5.46 10.46 -12.85
CA PHE A 89 -6.53 10.47 -13.84
C PHE A 89 -6.71 11.86 -14.47
N ILE A 90 -6.71 12.90 -13.63
CA ILE A 90 -6.80 14.29 -14.08
C ILE A 90 -5.57 14.67 -14.92
N TYR A 91 -4.36 14.36 -14.44
CA TYR A 91 -3.11 14.62 -15.18
C TYR A 91 -3.12 14.01 -16.58
N LEU A 92 -3.67 12.80 -16.74
CA LEU A 92 -3.75 12.11 -18.03
C LEU A 92 -4.66 12.78 -19.02
N ILE A 93 -5.86 13.16 -18.57
CA ILE A 93 -6.86 13.80 -19.42
C ILE A 93 -6.33 15.14 -19.93
N TYR A 94 -5.63 15.91 -19.09
CA TYR A 94 -5.09 17.21 -19.48
C TYR A 94 -3.91 17.09 -20.44
N ASN A 95 -2.95 16.18 -20.20
CA ASN A 95 -1.72 16.14 -20.98
C ASN A 95 -1.79 15.25 -22.22
N PHE A 96 -2.52 14.13 -22.16
CA PHE A 96 -2.55 13.13 -23.23
C PHE A 96 -3.95 12.56 -23.49
N PRO A 97 -4.95 13.41 -23.85
CA PRO A 97 -6.34 12.96 -24.03
C PRO A 97 -6.47 11.90 -25.13
N ILE A 98 -5.73 12.05 -26.24
CA ILE A 98 -5.77 11.14 -27.39
C ILE A 98 -5.12 9.79 -27.04
N ASN A 99 -4.02 9.79 -26.28
CA ASN A 99 -3.35 8.56 -25.88
C ASN A 99 -4.18 7.78 -24.85
N PHE A 100 -4.82 8.48 -23.92
CA PHE A 100 -5.76 7.90 -22.97
C PHE A 100 -6.93 7.21 -23.68
N LEU A 101 -7.55 7.88 -24.65
CA LEU A 101 -8.64 7.30 -25.45
C LEU A 101 -8.19 6.09 -26.27
N LYS A 102 -6.94 6.09 -26.77
CA LYS A 102 -6.38 4.95 -27.50
C LYS A 102 -6.13 3.75 -26.58
N HIS A 103 -5.71 3.96 -25.34
CA HIS A 103 -5.51 2.89 -24.36
C HIS A 103 -6.82 2.17 -23.99
N LEU A 104 -7.97 2.86 -24.07
CA LEU A 104 -9.27 2.25 -23.79
C LEU A 104 -9.69 1.19 -24.80
N VAL A 105 -9.10 1.16 -25.99
CA VAL A 105 -9.40 0.19 -27.04
C VAL A 105 -8.22 -0.77 -27.21
N PRO A 106 -8.37 -2.07 -26.91
CA PRO A 106 -7.31 -3.03 -27.19
C PRO A 106 -7.03 -3.10 -28.70
N LEU A 107 -5.75 -3.12 -29.05
CA LEU A 107 -5.32 -3.21 -30.44
C LEU A 107 -5.89 -4.49 -31.08
N ASN A 108 -6.50 -4.33 -32.26
CA ASN A 108 -7.06 -5.39 -33.11
C ASN A 108 -8.43 -5.99 -32.71
N SER A 109 -9.24 -5.34 -31.87
CA SER A 109 -10.61 -5.83 -31.62
C SER A 109 -11.54 -5.67 -32.84
N PRO A 110 -12.39 -6.66 -33.18
CA PRO A 110 -13.41 -6.51 -34.22
C PRO A 110 -14.40 -5.39 -33.86
N LYS A 111 -14.77 -4.56 -34.85
CA LYS A 111 -15.70 -3.42 -34.69
C LYS A 111 -16.96 -3.67 -33.82
N PRO A 112 -17.67 -4.81 -33.90
CA PRO A 112 -18.86 -5.02 -33.06
C PRO A 112 -18.55 -5.25 -31.57
N LEU A 113 -17.38 -5.79 -31.22
CA LEU A 113 -16.98 -6.07 -29.82
C LEU A 113 -16.29 -4.88 -29.14
N MET A 114 -15.89 -3.88 -29.92
CA MET A 114 -15.10 -2.74 -29.46
C MET A 114 -15.82 -1.94 -28.38
N ASN A 115 -17.13 -1.67 -28.54
CA ASN A 115 -17.90 -0.90 -27.58
C ASN A 115 -18.01 -1.60 -26.21
N PHE A 116 -18.11 -2.93 -26.20
CA PHE A 116 -18.19 -3.69 -24.96
C PHE A 116 -16.84 -3.71 -24.21
N MET A 117 -15.73 -3.84 -24.94
CA MET A 117 -14.39 -3.80 -24.34
C MET A 117 -14.08 -2.45 -23.69
N VAL A 118 -14.45 -1.34 -24.32
CA VAL A 118 -14.26 0.00 -23.74
C VAL A 118 -14.99 0.14 -22.40
N ILE A 119 -16.22 -0.38 -22.30
CA ILE A 119 -17.00 -0.34 -21.05
C ILE A 119 -16.28 -1.13 -19.94
N ILE A 120 -15.77 -2.31 -20.25
CA ILE A 120 -15.03 -3.12 -19.27
C ILE A 120 -13.74 -2.43 -18.83
N GLU A 121 -12.99 -1.82 -19.76
CA GLU A 121 -11.76 -1.11 -19.43
C GLU A 121 -12.04 0.12 -18.55
N LEU A 122 -13.13 0.85 -18.79
CA LEU A 122 -13.58 1.94 -17.92
C LEU A 122 -13.94 1.45 -16.52
N ILE A 123 -14.66 0.33 -16.42
CA ILE A 123 -15.00 -0.29 -15.14
C ILE A 123 -13.71 -0.75 -14.42
N SER A 124 -12.75 -1.34 -15.13
CA SER A 124 -11.49 -1.80 -14.57
C SER A 124 -10.68 -0.64 -13.97
N LEU A 125 -10.64 0.51 -14.66
CA LEU A 125 -9.98 1.73 -14.18
C LEU A 125 -10.58 2.24 -12.86
N ILE A 126 -11.91 2.20 -12.70
CA ILE A 126 -12.60 2.64 -11.49
C ILE A 126 -12.40 1.66 -10.32
N ILE A 127 -12.35 0.35 -10.60
CA ILE A 127 -12.20 -0.70 -9.59
C ILE A 127 -10.76 -0.72 -9.00
N ARG A 128 -9.74 -0.25 -9.72
CA ARG A 128 -8.33 -0.21 -9.25
C ARG A 128 -8.15 0.45 -7.87
N PRO A 129 -8.55 1.72 -7.62
CA PRO A 129 -8.38 2.35 -6.30
C PRO A 129 -9.23 1.71 -5.19
N TRP A 130 -10.37 1.12 -5.55
CA TRP A 130 -11.25 0.40 -4.62
C TRP A 130 -10.60 -0.90 -4.15
N THR A 131 -10.12 -1.73 -5.07
CA THR A 131 -9.46 -3.00 -4.72
C THR A 131 -8.21 -2.77 -3.88
N LEU A 132 -7.44 -1.72 -4.17
CA LEU A 132 -6.24 -1.34 -3.43
C LEU A 132 -6.54 -0.95 -1.97
N SER A 133 -7.58 -0.14 -1.75
CA SER A 133 -7.99 0.32 -0.41
C SER A 133 -8.63 -0.80 0.42
N ILE A 134 -9.50 -1.60 -0.19
CA ILE A 134 -10.15 -2.75 0.48
C ILE A 134 -9.09 -3.77 0.91
N ARG A 135 -8.06 -4.00 0.09
CA ARG A 135 -6.95 -4.89 0.45
C ARG A 135 -6.32 -4.43 1.76
N LEU A 136 -6.06 -3.12 1.91
CA LEU A 136 -5.38 -2.55 3.09
C LEU A 136 -6.23 -2.70 4.34
N SER A 137 -7.51 -2.35 4.27
CA SER A 137 -8.40 -2.46 5.44
C SER A 137 -8.67 -3.91 5.81
N SER A 138 -8.92 -4.78 4.83
CA SER A 138 -9.26 -6.19 5.07
C SER A 138 -8.14 -6.93 5.82
N ASN A 139 -6.88 -6.75 5.41
CA ASN A 139 -5.75 -7.45 6.03
C ASN A 139 -5.51 -7.01 7.48
N LEU A 140 -5.78 -5.75 7.82
CA LEU A 140 -5.65 -5.26 9.20
C LEU A 140 -6.85 -5.62 10.07
N ILE A 141 -8.08 -5.54 9.54
CA ILE A 141 -9.29 -5.91 10.29
C ILE A 141 -9.29 -7.41 10.58
N SER A 142 -9.00 -8.24 9.57
CA SER A 142 -9.02 -9.69 9.71
C SER A 142 -7.96 -10.18 10.71
N GLY A 143 -6.74 -9.65 10.66
CA GLY A 143 -5.67 -9.99 11.60
C GLY A 143 -6.07 -9.67 13.05
N HIS A 144 -6.44 -8.41 13.33
CA HIS A 144 -6.88 -7.99 14.66
C HIS A 144 -8.07 -8.81 15.18
N LEU A 145 -9.06 -9.10 14.33
CA LEU A 145 -10.21 -9.93 14.72
C LEU A 145 -9.78 -11.36 15.06
N ILE A 146 -8.89 -11.96 14.27
CA ILE A 146 -8.38 -13.32 14.53
C ILE A 146 -7.60 -13.36 15.84
N LEU A 147 -6.74 -12.38 16.11
CA LEU A 147 -5.99 -12.28 17.37
C LEU A 147 -6.92 -12.17 18.59
N ILE A 148 -7.97 -11.33 18.50
CA ILE A 148 -8.94 -11.16 19.59
C ILE A 148 -9.74 -12.45 19.81
N LEU A 149 -10.23 -13.07 18.74
CA LEU A 149 -10.99 -14.32 18.85
C LEU A 149 -10.14 -15.42 19.48
N LEU A 150 -8.89 -15.59 19.03
CA LEU A 150 -7.97 -16.56 19.61
C LEU A 150 -7.76 -16.29 21.10
N SER A 151 -7.52 -15.04 21.48
CA SER A 151 -7.28 -14.65 22.88
C SER A 151 -8.48 -14.98 23.80
N ASN A 152 -9.71 -14.79 23.32
CA ASN A 152 -10.93 -15.13 24.05
C ASN A 152 -11.09 -16.64 24.24
N PHE A 153 -10.75 -17.44 23.22
CA PHE A 153 -10.73 -18.90 23.36
C PHE A 153 -9.72 -19.37 24.42
N MET A 154 -8.57 -18.70 24.53
CA MET A 154 -7.53 -19.08 25.50
C MET A 154 -7.97 -18.85 26.93
N MET A 155 -8.69 -17.75 27.16
CA MET A 155 -9.14 -17.39 28.51
C MET A 155 -10.16 -18.39 29.06
N ASN A 156 -10.92 -19.05 28.18
CA ASN A 156 -11.92 -20.04 28.56
C ASN A 156 -11.34 -21.45 28.80
N TRP A 157 -10.20 -21.81 28.18
CA TRP A 157 -9.64 -23.16 28.20
C TRP A 157 -8.20 -23.16 28.74
N ILE A 158 -8.05 -23.09 30.07
CA ILE A 158 -6.76 -22.96 30.76
C ILE A 158 -5.75 -24.08 30.42
N SER A 159 -6.22 -25.29 30.09
CA SER A 159 -5.34 -26.41 29.73
C SER A 159 -4.62 -26.23 28.38
N ILE A 160 -5.14 -25.39 27.49
CA ILE A 160 -4.64 -25.25 26.11
C ILE A 160 -3.68 -24.05 25.98
N ILE A 161 -3.57 -23.20 27.01
CA ILE A 161 -2.74 -21.98 27.04
C ILE A 161 -1.38 -22.10 26.35
N PRO A 162 -0.52 -23.10 26.63
CA PRO A 162 0.84 -23.14 26.06
C PRO A 162 0.86 -23.35 24.54
N ILE A 163 0.03 -24.25 24.00
CA ILE A 163 -0.14 -24.44 22.55
C ILE A 163 -0.62 -23.15 21.89
N SER A 164 -1.50 -22.49 22.60
CA SER A 164 -2.30 -21.40 22.10
C SER A 164 -1.52 -20.08 22.01
N MET A 165 -0.63 -19.85 22.97
CA MET A 165 0.36 -18.77 22.95
C MET A 165 1.36 -18.94 21.81
N MET A 166 1.76 -20.18 21.49
CA MET A 166 2.62 -20.43 20.34
C MET A 166 1.93 -20.05 19.03
N ILE A 167 0.65 -20.42 18.86
CA ILE A 167 -0.14 -20.05 17.68
C ILE A 167 -0.28 -18.52 17.57
N GLN A 168 -0.55 -17.84 18.69
CA GLN A 168 -0.69 -16.38 18.70
C GLN A 168 0.62 -15.66 18.32
N ASN A 169 1.77 -16.15 18.81
CA ASN A 169 3.07 -15.61 18.42
C ASN A 169 3.35 -15.80 16.92
N MET A 170 3.00 -16.97 16.36
CA MET A 170 3.15 -17.22 14.93
C MET A 170 2.24 -16.32 14.09
N LEU A 171 1.00 -16.09 14.53
CA LEU A 171 0.06 -15.16 13.88
C LEU A 171 0.59 -13.73 13.88
N LEU A 172 1.16 -13.27 15.00
CA LEU A 172 1.77 -11.93 15.08
C LEU A 172 2.93 -11.75 14.09
N ILE A 173 3.79 -12.76 13.95
CA ILE A 173 4.89 -12.73 12.95
C ILE A 173 4.31 -12.65 11.54
N LEU A 174 3.24 -13.42 11.25
CA LEU A 174 2.57 -13.40 9.96
C LEU A 174 1.98 -12.01 9.68
N GLU A 175 1.28 -11.39 10.63
CA GLU A 175 0.69 -10.07 10.43
C GLU A 175 1.73 -8.97 10.23
N ILE A 176 2.86 -9.03 10.97
CA ILE A 176 4.01 -8.15 10.75
C ILE A 176 4.49 -8.28 9.30
N SER A 177 4.66 -9.50 8.79
CA SER A 177 5.11 -9.72 7.41
C SER A 177 4.11 -9.19 6.38
N MET A 178 2.81 -9.45 6.57
CA MET A 178 1.75 -8.99 5.67
C MET A 178 1.63 -7.46 5.65
N SER A 179 1.82 -6.80 6.80
CA SER A 179 1.79 -5.34 6.90
C SER A 179 2.86 -4.67 6.04
N MET A 180 4.06 -5.25 5.99
CA MET A 180 5.19 -4.77 5.18
C MET A 180 4.97 -5.02 3.69
N ILE A 181 4.61 -6.26 3.33
CA ILE A 181 4.37 -6.66 1.93
C ILE A 181 3.27 -5.78 1.33
N GLN A 182 2.27 -5.42 2.11
CA GLN A 182 1.16 -4.67 1.59
C GLN A 182 1.47 -3.21 1.28
N ALA A 183 2.25 -2.54 2.12
CA ALA A 183 2.72 -1.19 1.83
C ALA A 183 3.56 -1.17 0.54
N TYR A 184 4.40 -2.20 0.36
CA TYR A 184 5.19 -2.39 -0.84
C TYR A 184 4.31 -2.61 -2.10
N VAL A 185 3.40 -3.59 -2.08
CA VAL A 185 2.49 -3.87 -3.21
C VAL A 185 1.64 -2.65 -3.56
N PHE A 186 1.17 -1.89 -2.56
CA PHE A 186 0.41 -0.66 -2.77
C PHE A 186 1.22 0.35 -3.61
N SER A 187 2.43 0.66 -3.17
CA SER A 187 3.29 1.65 -3.81
C SER A 187 3.77 1.23 -5.21
N ILE A 188 4.06 -0.06 -5.42
CA ILE A 188 4.45 -0.57 -6.74
C ILE A 188 3.30 -0.52 -7.74
N LEU A 189 2.10 -0.97 -7.35
CA LEU A 189 0.95 -0.88 -8.25
C LEU A 189 0.69 0.56 -8.65
N LEU A 190 0.79 1.50 -7.70
CA LEU A 190 0.69 2.93 -8.00
C LEU A 190 1.74 3.39 -9.01
N SER A 191 3.00 2.96 -8.85
CA SER A 191 4.10 3.30 -9.77
C SER A 191 3.88 2.73 -11.17
N LEU A 192 3.37 1.50 -11.27
CA LEU A 192 3.04 0.85 -12.54
C LEU A 192 1.89 1.56 -13.24
N TYR A 193 0.83 1.93 -12.51
CA TYR A 193 -0.28 2.68 -13.09
C TYR A 193 0.17 4.04 -13.62
N PHE A 194 1.06 4.72 -12.90
CA PHE A 194 1.63 5.97 -13.39
C PHE A 194 2.48 5.78 -14.67
N ASN A 195 3.16 4.64 -14.82
CA ASN A 195 3.91 4.30 -16.03
C ASN A 195 3.03 3.87 -17.20
N GLU A 196 1.96 3.09 -16.98
CA GLU A 196 0.99 2.73 -18.03
C GLU A 196 0.34 3.98 -18.62
N SER A 197 0.14 4.97 -17.76
CA SER A 197 -0.53 6.20 -18.11
C SER A 197 0.32 7.15 -19.00
N ASN A 198 1.65 7.00 -18.99
CA ASN A 198 2.58 7.80 -19.82
C ASN A 198 3.24 6.98 -20.95
#